data_AF-A0A5J4PB07-F1
#
_entry.id   AF-A0A5J4PB07-F1
#
_cell.length_a   1.000
_cell.length_b   1.000
_cell.length_c   1.000
_cell.angle_alpha   90.00
_cell.angle_beta   90.00
_cell.angle_gamma   90.00
#
_symmetry.space_group_name_H-M   'P 1'
#
loop_
_entity.id
_entity.type
_entity.pdbx_description
1 polymer ?
#
loop_
_entity_poly.entity_id
_entity_poly.type
_entity_poly.pdbx_seq_one_letter_code
_entity_poly.pdbx_strand_id
1 'polypeptide(L)'
;SKLIPDKNKFITYYAFDGLQGNEFSMGAAFKANDGEMFFGGINGVSSFYPYEIRDLRMPLSLYLTGLYILDKPVVSGQKSGKHIVFNKFISDADTIRLNYKDNMFALEFSTFEFGTPERVYYRYMLEGLNSQWVNTAQGINRISFTNIKQANSKR
;
A
#
# COMPACT_ATOMS: atom_id res chain seq x y z
N SER A 1 -5.42 20.35 -6.04
CA SER A 1 -4.34 19.52 -6.63
C SER A 1 -3.30 20.40 -7.31
N LYS A 2 -2.05 19.93 -7.42
CA LYS A 2 -0.96 20.54 -8.17
C LYS A 2 -0.75 19.78 -9.49
N LEU A 3 -0.83 20.48 -10.62
CA LEU A 3 -0.47 19.95 -11.93
C LEU A 3 1.04 20.11 -12.16
N ILE A 4 1.70 19.05 -12.65
CA ILE A 4 3.06 19.08 -13.17
C ILE A 4 2.96 18.88 -14.69
N PRO A 5 2.92 19.97 -15.48
CA PRO A 5 2.60 19.92 -16.91
C PRO A 5 3.55 19.00 -17.70
N ASP A 6 4.85 19.14 -17.47
CA ASP A 6 5.90 18.41 -18.20
C ASP A 6 5.86 16.89 -17.99
N LYS A 7 5.18 16.43 -16.92
CA LYS A 7 5.06 15.00 -16.56
C LYS A 7 3.63 14.48 -16.74
N ASN A 8 2.70 15.31 -17.21
CA ASN A 8 1.27 15.03 -17.24
C ASN A 8 0.75 14.38 -15.94
N LYS A 9 1.22 14.89 -14.79
CA LYS A 9 0.97 14.29 -13.47
C LYS A 9 0.24 15.28 -12.57
N PHE A 10 -0.73 14.77 -11.82
CA PHE A 10 -1.36 15.48 -10.72
C PHE A 10 -0.86 14.97 -9.38
N ILE A 11 -0.67 15.89 -8.44
CA ILE A 11 -0.51 15.59 -7.01
C ILE A 11 -1.73 16.16 -6.29
N THR A 12 -2.47 15.31 -5.59
CA THR A 12 -3.65 15.71 -4.83
C THR A 12 -3.32 15.70 -3.34
N TYR A 13 -3.73 16.76 -2.65
CA TYR A 13 -3.60 16.94 -1.20
C TYR A 13 -5.01 17.05 -0.63
N TYR A 14 -5.16 16.65 0.63
CA TYR A 14 -6.42 16.54 1.34
C TYR A 14 -6.29 17.10 2.76
N ALA A 15 -7.40 17.14 3.52
CA ALA A 15 -7.43 17.61 4.91
C ALA A 15 -6.35 16.97 5.80
N PHE A 16 -6.11 15.67 5.64
CA PHE A 16 -5.06 14.95 6.39
C PHE A 16 -3.65 15.46 6.10
N ASP A 17 -3.43 16.02 4.91
CA ASP A 17 -2.15 16.61 4.51
C ASP A 17 -1.96 18.03 5.09
N GLY A 18 -2.83 18.45 6.02
CA GLY A 18 -2.78 19.74 6.72
C GLY A 18 -3.73 20.81 6.18
N LEU A 19 -4.64 20.45 5.25
CA LEU A 19 -5.63 21.39 4.73
C LEU A 19 -6.81 21.57 5.71
N GLN A 20 -7.51 22.71 5.62
CA GLN A 20 -8.68 23.03 6.44
C GLN A 20 -9.84 22.03 6.22
N GLY A 21 -9.89 21.41 5.05
CA GLY A 21 -10.93 20.47 4.64
C GLY A 21 -10.68 19.99 3.21
N ASN A 22 -11.48 19.03 2.76
CA ASN A 22 -11.46 18.55 1.38
C ASN A 22 -12.31 19.41 0.43
N GLU A 23 -13.13 20.31 0.99
CA GLU A 23 -14.04 21.19 0.25
C GLU A 23 -13.55 22.63 0.32
N PHE A 24 -13.46 23.26 -0.84
CA PHE A 24 -13.02 24.65 -1.02
C PHE A 24 -14.13 25.46 -1.69
N SER A 25 -14.24 26.73 -1.30
CA SER A 25 -15.24 27.64 -1.86
C SER A 25 -14.77 28.17 -3.20
N MET A 26 -15.67 28.19 -4.18
CA MET A 26 -15.38 28.70 -5.52
C MET A 26 -14.91 30.17 -5.44
N GLY A 27 -13.79 30.48 -6.09
CA GLY A 27 -13.22 31.83 -6.11
C GLY A 27 -12.48 32.26 -4.83
N ALA A 28 -12.50 31.44 -3.76
CA ALA A 28 -11.78 31.73 -2.52
C ALA A 28 -10.29 31.32 -2.62
N ALA A 29 -9.56 31.94 -3.55
CA ALA A 29 -8.13 31.72 -3.72
C ALA A 29 -7.39 33.05 -3.85
N PHE A 30 -6.25 33.18 -3.19
CA PHE A 30 -5.41 34.36 -3.24
C PHE A 30 -3.92 33.98 -3.24
N LYS A 31 -3.09 34.77 -3.91
CA LYS A 31 -1.64 34.63 -3.90
C LYS A 31 -1.04 35.95 -3.41
N ALA A 32 -0.32 35.90 -2.30
CA ALA A 32 0.42 37.04 -1.78
C ALA A 32 1.68 37.35 -2.62
N ASN A 33 2.22 38.54 -2.44
CA ASN A 33 3.38 39.03 -3.20
C ASN A 33 4.66 38.24 -2.93
N ASP A 34 4.80 37.70 -1.71
CA ASP A 34 5.90 36.80 -1.31
C ASP A 34 5.74 35.37 -1.87
N GLY A 35 4.61 35.07 -2.51
CA GLY A 35 4.32 33.77 -3.10
C GLY A 35 3.55 32.80 -2.20
N GLU A 36 3.12 33.22 -1.00
CA GLU A 36 2.20 32.44 -0.18
C GLU A 36 0.85 32.30 -0.90
N MET A 37 0.31 31.08 -0.92
CA MET A 37 -1.00 30.81 -1.51
C MET A 37 -2.03 30.55 -0.41
N PHE A 38 -3.20 31.15 -0.55
CA PHE A 38 -4.34 31.02 0.35
C PHE A 38 -5.52 30.40 -0.37
N PHE A 39 -6.17 29.43 0.27
CA PHE A 39 -7.38 28.77 -0.23
C PHE A 39 -8.41 28.66 0.89
N GLY A 40 -9.59 29.25 0.67
CA GLY A 40 -10.70 29.25 1.62
C GLY A 40 -11.72 28.14 1.34
N GLY A 41 -12.31 27.59 2.38
CA GLY A 41 -13.35 26.57 2.30
C GLY A 41 -14.30 26.60 3.50
N ILE A 42 -15.06 25.52 3.65
CA ILE A 42 -16.14 25.41 4.65
C ILE A 42 -15.67 25.45 6.11
N ASN A 43 -14.40 25.12 6.36
CA ASN A 43 -13.78 25.01 7.68
C ASN A 43 -12.66 26.04 7.90
N GLY A 44 -12.59 27.11 7.09
CA GLY A 44 -11.62 28.19 7.24
C GLY A 44 -10.70 28.36 6.02
N VAL A 45 -9.42 28.69 6.27
CA VAL A 45 -8.44 29.03 5.24
C VAL A 45 -7.17 28.19 5.44
N SER A 46 -6.67 27.60 4.36
CA SER A 46 -5.33 27.01 4.31
C SER A 46 -4.37 27.97 3.60
N SER A 47 -3.19 28.17 4.18
CA SER A 47 -2.09 28.87 3.53
C SER A 47 -0.83 28.01 3.47
N PHE A 48 -0.05 28.16 2.40
CA PHE A 48 1.22 27.45 2.23
C PHE A 48 2.10 28.13 1.18
N TYR A 49 3.41 27.92 1.30
CA TYR A 49 4.39 28.27 0.27
C TYR A 49 4.62 27.08 -0.67
N PRO A 50 4.31 27.20 -1.98
CA PRO A 50 4.44 26.06 -2.91
C PRO A 50 5.85 25.50 -3.06
N TYR A 51 6.88 26.32 -2.79
CA TYR A 51 8.28 25.95 -2.85
C TYR A 51 8.78 25.23 -1.58
N GLU A 52 8.04 25.29 -0.48
CA GLU A 52 8.37 24.58 0.77
C GLU A 52 7.76 23.18 0.83
N ILE A 53 6.81 22.87 -0.05
CA ILE A 53 6.22 21.53 -0.14
C ILE A 53 7.26 20.54 -0.67
N ARG A 54 7.74 19.68 0.21
CA ARG A 54 8.66 18.58 -0.12
C ARG A 54 7.86 17.32 -0.42
N ASP A 55 8.17 16.66 -1.54
CA ASP A 55 7.68 15.31 -1.85
C ASP A 55 8.41 14.31 -0.95
N LEU A 56 7.97 14.20 0.31
CA LEU A 56 8.47 13.20 1.24
C LEU A 56 7.86 11.85 0.88
N ARG A 57 8.33 11.24 -0.21
CA ARG A 57 8.15 9.80 -0.41
C ARG A 57 9.06 9.10 0.58
N MET A 58 8.56 8.87 1.79
CA MET A 58 9.24 7.95 2.69
C MET A 58 9.31 6.59 2.00
N PRO A 59 10.48 5.94 1.94
CA PRO A 59 10.55 4.57 1.51
C PRO A 59 9.68 3.74 2.46
N LEU A 60 8.60 3.18 1.94
CA LEU A 60 7.74 2.28 2.71
C LEU A 60 8.43 0.92 2.76
N SER A 61 8.85 0.52 3.95
CA SER A 61 9.32 -0.84 4.19
C SER A 61 8.13 -1.78 4.12
N LEU A 62 8.13 -2.71 3.17
CA LEU A 62 7.08 -3.71 3.00
C LEU A 62 7.40 -4.96 3.82
N TYR A 63 6.48 -5.35 4.69
CA TYR A 63 6.61 -6.56 5.50
C TYR A 63 5.48 -7.52 5.20
N LEU A 64 5.82 -8.81 5.09
CA LEU A 64 4.83 -9.87 5.15
C LEU A 64 4.47 -10.10 6.62
N THR A 65 3.24 -9.78 7.01
CA THR A 65 2.78 -9.84 8.40
C THR A 65 1.90 -11.03 8.70
N GLY A 66 1.37 -11.70 7.68
CA GLY A 66 0.51 -12.85 7.85
C GLY A 66 0.57 -13.85 6.70
N LEU A 67 0.42 -15.12 7.06
CA LEU A 67 0.16 -16.23 6.14
C LEU A 67 -1.08 -16.96 6.62
N TYR A 68 -1.99 -17.23 5.70
CA TYR A 68 -3.21 -17.99 5.96
C TYR A 68 -3.28 -19.19 5.03
N ILE A 69 -3.58 -20.38 5.55
CA ILE A 69 -3.86 -21.58 4.76
C ILE A 69 -5.31 -21.96 5.03
N LEU A 70 -6.12 -22.11 3.98
CA LEU A 70 -7.56 -22.38 4.12
C LEU A 70 -8.24 -21.40 5.09
N ASP A 71 -7.88 -20.12 4.97
CA ASP A 71 -8.33 -19.00 5.82
C ASP A 71 -7.97 -19.11 7.31
N LYS A 72 -7.06 -20.03 7.68
CA LYS A 72 -6.55 -20.16 9.04
C LYS A 72 -5.15 -19.57 9.14
N PRO A 73 -4.87 -18.74 10.15
CA PRO A 73 -3.54 -18.17 10.35
C PRO A 73 -2.52 -19.28 10.59
N VAL A 74 -1.33 -19.12 10.00
CA VAL A 74 -0.20 -20.03 10.17
C VAL A 74 0.79 -19.43 11.15
N VAL A 75 1.23 -20.23 12.11
CA VAL A 75 2.26 -19.84 13.08
C VAL A 75 3.61 -20.50 12.77
N SER A 76 4.69 -19.91 13.29
CA SER A 76 6.04 -20.47 13.14
C SER A 76 6.11 -21.90 13.66
N GLY A 77 6.79 -22.78 12.91
CA GLY A 77 6.92 -24.20 13.25
C GLY A 77 5.72 -25.06 12.83
N GLN A 78 4.62 -24.47 12.36
CA GLN A 78 3.47 -25.22 11.87
C GLN A 78 3.84 -26.03 10.62
N LYS A 79 3.24 -27.22 10.50
CA LYS A 79 3.47 -28.13 9.37
C LYS A 79 2.39 -28.00 8.31
N SER A 80 2.83 -28.13 7.05
CA SER A 80 1.99 -28.39 5.89
C SER A 80 2.47 -29.69 5.26
N GLY A 81 1.72 -30.78 5.47
CA GLY A 81 2.16 -32.13 5.18
C GLY A 81 3.46 -32.48 5.90
N LYS A 82 4.52 -32.82 5.14
CA LYS A 82 5.84 -33.19 5.67
C LYS A 82 6.78 -32.00 5.91
N HIS A 83 6.38 -30.80 5.52
CA HIS A 83 7.23 -29.61 5.59
C HIS A 83 6.83 -28.74 6.77
N ILE A 84 7.82 -28.14 7.43
CA ILE A 84 7.59 -26.96 8.26
C ILE A 84 7.38 -25.78 7.29
N VAL A 85 6.27 -25.06 7.46
CA VAL A 85 5.88 -23.99 6.53
C VAL A 85 6.92 -22.86 6.55
N PHE A 86 7.25 -22.39 7.76
CA PHE A 86 8.39 -21.52 8.08
C PHE A 86 8.74 -21.69 9.57
N ASN A 87 9.97 -21.32 9.97
CA ASN A 87 10.46 -21.50 11.35
C ASN A 87 11.09 -20.23 11.96
N LYS A 88 10.70 -19.06 11.44
CA LYS A 88 11.10 -17.72 11.89
C LYS A 88 9.86 -16.82 11.95
N PHE A 89 10.00 -15.55 12.32
CA PHE A 89 8.90 -14.60 12.12
C PHE A 89 8.54 -14.55 10.62
N ILE A 90 7.24 -14.42 10.33
CA ILE A 90 6.76 -14.39 8.94
C ILE A 90 7.34 -13.20 8.17
N SER A 91 7.61 -12.08 8.86
CA SER A 91 8.28 -10.89 8.31
C SER A 91 9.68 -11.17 7.81
N ASP A 92 10.33 -12.19 8.37
CA ASP A 92 11.70 -12.56 8.07
C ASP A 92 11.74 -13.76 7.13
N ALA A 93 10.60 -14.35 6.76
CA ALA A 93 10.53 -15.63 6.06
C ALA A 93 10.90 -15.52 4.56
N ASP A 94 12.09 -16.01 4.17
CA ASP A 94 12.50 -16.02 2.76
C ASP A 94 11.90 -17.19 1.95
N THR A 95 11.33 -18.19 2.63
CA THR A 95 10.77 -19.36 1.96
C THR A 95 9.60 -19.92 2.75
N ILE A 96 8.46 -20.08 2.08
CA ILE A 96 7.24 -20.71 2.58
C ILE A 96 7.06 -22.04 1.84
N ARG A 97 6.94 -23.15 2.57
CA ARG A 97 6.77 -24.48 1.97
C ARG A 97 5.37 -25.03 2.26
N LEU A 98 4.57 -25.14 1.21
CA LEU A 98 3.21 -25.68 1.27
C LEU A 98 3.12 -27.06 0.62
N ASN A 99 2.30 -27.92 1.19
CA ASN A 99 1.89 -29.17 0.60
C ASN A 99 0.91 -28.90 -0.56
N TYR A 100 0.90 -29.76 -1.57
CA TYR A 100 -0.01 -29.64 -2.70
C TYR A 100 -1.50 -29.65 -2.31
N LYS A 101 -1.86 -30.19 -1.14
CA LYS A 101 -3.24 -30.15 -0.61
C LYS A 101 -3.63 -28.78 -0.06
N ASP A 102 -2.65 -27.98 0.34
CA ASP A 102 -2.85 -26.62 0.87
C ASP A 102 -2.79 -25.61 -0.29
N ASN A 103 -3.64 -25.82 -1.29
CA ASN A 103 -3.64 -25.09 -2.58
C ASN A 103 -4.40 -23.75 -2.54
N MET A 104 -4.88 -23.35 -1.36
CA MET A 104 -5.49 -22.06 -1.10
C MET A 104 -4.80 -21.41 0.10
N PHE A 105 -4.14 -20.29 -0.16
CA PHE A 105 -3.47 -19.51 0.86
C PHE A 105 -3.63 -18.01 0.61
N ALA A 106 -3.46 -17.21 1.65
CA ALA A 106 -3.42 -15.76 1.54
C ALA A 106 -2.18 -15.19 2.22
N LEU A 107 -1.66 -14.12 1.65
CA LEU A 107 -0.55 -13.34 2.18
C LEU A 107 -1.07 -11.98 2.62
N GLU A 108 -0.66 -11.54 3.81
CA GLU A 108 -1.03 -10.24 4.35
C GLU A 108 0.22 -9.38 4.55
N PHE A 109 0.13 -8.12 4.14
CA PHE A 109 1.25 -7.19 4.11
C PHE A 109 0.99 -5.95 4.97
N SER A 110 2.06 -5.28 5.37
CA SER A 110 1.99 -3.97 6.02
C SER A 110 3.21 -3.14 5.66
N THR A 111 3.00 -1.82 5.53
CA THR A 111 4.08 -0.85 5.42
C THR A 111 4.47 -0.24 6.78
N PHE A 112 3.81 -0.67 7.87
CA PHE A 112 3.82 -0.04 9.21
C PHE A 112 3.56 1.48 9.19
N GLU A 113 2.98 1.99 8.09
CA GLU A 113 2.60 3.39 7.98
C GLU A 113 1.18 3.54 8.51
N PHE A 114 1.08 4.07 9.73
CA PHE A 114 -0.20 4.26 10.43
C PHE A 114 -0.98 5.50 9.96
N GLY A 115 -0.43 6.29 9.04
CA GLY A 115 -0.98 7.58 8.62
C GLY A 115 -2.27 7.45 7.82
N THR A 116 -2.28 6.63 6.76
CA THR A 116 -3.45 6.46 5.87
C THR A 116 -3.41 5.11 5.13
N PRO A 117 -3.74 3.98 5.79
CA PRO A 117 -3.77 2.67 5.12
C PRO A 117 -4.73 2.65 3.91
N GLU A 118 -5.81 3.43 3.94
CA GLU A 118 -6.76 3.58 2.83
C GLU A 118 -6.18 4.27 1.58
N ARG A 119 -4.99 4.85 1.66
CA ARG A 119 -4.28 5.41 0.48
C ARG A 119 -3.18 4.49 -0.03
N VAL A 120 -2.93 3.39 0.66
CA VAL A 120 -1.95 2.38 0.26
C VAL A 120 -2.65 1.37 -0.64
N TYR A 121 -2.05 1.11 -1.79
CA TYR A 121 -2.35 -0.05 -2.61
C TYR A 121 -1.06 -0.83 -2.83
N TYR A 122 -1.19 -2.14 -2.89
CA TYR A 122 -0.07 -3.04 -3.09
C TYR A 122 -0.05 -3.51 -4.54
N ARG A 123 1.14 -3.81 -5.05
CA ARG A 123 1.30 -4.49 -6.33
C ARG A 123 1.93 -5.84 -6.09
N TYR A 124 1.41 -6.87 -6.74
CA TYR A 124 1.95 -8.21 -6.65
C TYR A 124 2.05 -8.88 -8.02
N MET A 125 2.98 -9.82 -8.11
CA MET A 125 3.13 -10.75 -9.22
C MET A 125 3.57 -12.09 -8.64
N LEU A 126 2.89 -13.16 -9.02
CA LEU A 126 3.27 -14.51 -8.63
C LEU A 126 3.72 -15.27 -9.89
N GLU A 127 5.02 -15.52 -9.97
CA GLU A 127 5.60 -16.30 -11.05
C GLU A 127 4.92 -17.68 -11.14
N GLY A 128 4.56 -18.08 -12.36
CA GLY A 128 3.81 -19.31 -12.62
C GLY A 128 2.28 -19.17 -12.52
N LEU A 129 1.76 -18.07 -11.97
CA LEU A 129 0.32 -17.75 -11.98
C LEU A 129 0.01 -16.56 -12.90
N ASN A 130 0.78 -15.48 -12.80
CA ASN A 130 0.63 -14.28 -13.62
C ASN A 130 1.98 -13.68 -14.04
N SER A 131 2.01 -13.09 -15.24
CA SER A 131 3.21 -12.46 -15.82
C SER A 131 3.20 -10.93 -15.78
N GLN A 132 2.14 -10.34 -15.24
CA GLN A 132 1.93 -8.88 -15.15
C GLN A 132 1.65 -8.49 -13.71
N TRP A 133 2.07 -7.29 -13.31
CA TRP A 133 1.75 -6.73 -12.00
C TRP A 133 0.25 -6.48 -11.84
N VAL A 134 -0.31 -6.92 -10.72
CA VAL A 134 -1.70 -6.70 -10.34
C VAL A 134 -1.75 -5.73 -9.17
N ASN A 135 -2.65 -4.75 -9.24
CA ASN A 135 -2.90 -3.82 -8.14
C ASN A 135 -3.98 -4.38 -7.20
N THR A 136 -3.79 -4.23 -5.90
CA THR A 136 -4.89 -4.36 -4.94
C THR A 136 -5.80 -3.12 -4.99
N ALA A 137 -7.03 -3.26 -4.50
CA ALA A 137 -7.81 -2.09 -4.16
C ALA A 137 -7.13 -1.34 -3.00
N GLN A 138 -7.36 -0.04 -2.93
CA GLN A 138 -6.86 0.79 -1.84
C GLN A 138 -7.33 0.27 -0.47
N GLY A 139 -6.43 0.25 0.52
CA GLY A 139 -6.71 -0.29 1.85
C GLY A 139 -6.70 -1.83 1.94
N ILE A 140 -6.65 -2.55 0.81
CA ILE A 140 -6.59 -4.02 0.81
C ILE A 140 -5.12 -4.45 0.85
N ASN A 141 -4.75 -5.05 1.99
CA ASN A 141 -3.41 -5.56 2.26
C ASN A 141 -3.30 -7.09 2.30
N ARG A 142 -4.41 -7.80 2.07
CA ARG A 142 -4.46 -9.27 2.00
C ARG A 142 -4.74 -9.73 0.58
N ILE A 143 -3.89 -10.61 0.06
CA ILE A 143 -4.00 -11.17 -1.28
C ILE A 143 -4.18 -12.68 -1.16
N SER A 144 -5.29 -13.18 -1.71
CA SER A 144 -5.64 -14.60 -1.69
C SER A 144 -5.30 -15.27 -3.02
N PHE A 145 -4.73 -16.46 -2.94
CA PHE A 145 -4.42 -17.30 -4.08
C PHE A 145 -5.17 -18.62 -3.95
N THR A 146 -5.85 -19.02 -5.02
CA THR A 146 -6.66 -20.25 -5.05
C THR A 146 -6.23 -21.14 -6.21
N ASN A 147 -6.36 -22.45 -6.02
CA ASN A 147 -6.14 -23.46 -7.07
C ASN A 147 -4.76 -23.36 -7.75
N ILE A 148 -3.72 -22.97 -7.01
CA ILE A 148 -2.36 -22.97 -7.55
C ILE A 148 -1.98 -24.43 -7.82
N LYS A 149 -1.94 -24.79 -9.12
CA LYS A 149 -1.34 -26.04 -9.58
C LYS A 149 0.13 -26.03 -9.18
N GLN A 150 0.73 -27.21 -8.94
CA GLN A 150 2.16 -27.29 -8.59
C GLN A 150 3.00 -26.47 -9.58
N ALA A 151 3.40 -25.29 -9.13
CA ALA A 151 4.34 -24.43 -9.81
C ALA A 151 5.62 -24.53 -8.98
N ASN A 152 6.60 -25.25 -9.50
CA ASN A 152 7.96 -25.18 -8.98
C ASN A 152 8.46 -23.74 -9.25
N SER A 153 8.36 -22.83 -8.28
CA SER A 153 9.18 -21.63 -8.35
C SER A 153 10.64 -22.08 -8.19
N LYS A 154 11.49 -21.63 -9.11
CA LYS A 154 12.86 -22.13 -9.26
C LYS A 154 13.73 -21.77 -8.04
N ARG A 155 14.75 -22.64 -7.87
CA ARG A 155 15.88 -22.52 -6.94
C ARG A 155 16.57 -21.17 -6.98
#